data_AF-A0A1Q6RL40-F1
#
_entry.id   AF-A0A1Q6RL40-F1
#
_cell.length_a   1.000
_cell.length_b   1.000
_cell.length_c   1.000
_cell.angle_alpha   90.00
_cell.angle_beta   90.00
_cell.angle_gamma   90.00
#
_symmetry.space_group_name_H-M   'P 1'
#
loop_
_entity.id
_entity.type
_entity.pdbx_description
1 polymer ?
#
loop_
_entity_poly.entity_id
_entity_poly.type
_entity_poly.pdbx_seq_one_letter_code
_entity_poly.pdbx_strand_id
1 'polypeptide(L)'
;MTLSGKLIVFVLCAFVGCMAGLLCARRICEKENYYKELSKFCSHFKSCVAFRNDEIANVINGFPCRSTLLKSQLYAKVNATNECDQGFLNTEEYSVVSDFLYNLGRFDEQTQIEDVMRNKEIFEDNYKSLKEKNAVKRPMYIKLGLLFGALVGVLTM
;
A
#
# COMPACT_ATOMS: atom_id res chain seq x y z
N MET A 1 -18.73 -24.30 -33.98
CA MET A 1 -17.34 -24.07 -33.53
C MET A 1 -16.59 -25.39 -33.55
N THR A 2 -15.43 -25.45 -34.20
CA THR A 2 -14.54 -26.61 -34.19
C THR A 2 -13.99 -26.85 -32.79
N LEU A 3 -13.62 -28.10 -32.46
CA LEU A 3 -13.01 -28.49 -31.17
C LEU A 3 -11.83 -27.58 -30.80
N SER A 4 -11.07 -27.16 -31.81
CA SER A 4 -9.95 -26.22 -31.71
C SER A 4 -10.38 -24.83 -31.21
N GLY A 5 -11.53 -24.32 -31.62
CA GLY A 5 -12.03 -23.01 -31.20
C GLY A 5 -12.47 -22.99 -29.73
N LYS A 6 -13.06 -24.08 -29.25
CA LYS A 6 -13.47 -24.24 -27.84
C LYS A 6 -12.27 -24.32 -26.90
N LEU A 7 -11.20 -25.00 -27.31
CA LEU A 7 -9.93 -25.07 -26.57
C LEU A 7 -9.26 -23.69 -26.45
N ILE A 8 -9.29 -22.87 -27.51
CA ILE A 8 -8.73 -21.51 -27.47
C ILE A 8 -9.49 -20.64 -26.45
N VAL A 9 -10.83 -20.70 -26.43
CA VAL A 9 -11.65 -19.95 -25.47
C VAL A 9 -11.33 -20.35 -24.04
N PHE A 10 -11.21 -21.66 -23.76
CA PHE A 10 -10.81 -22.16 -22.44
C PHE A 10 -9.46 -21.60 -21.98
N VAL A 11 -8.44 -21.64 -22.84
CA VAL A 11 -7.10 -21.13 -22.52
C VAL A 11 -7.12 -19.62 -22.25
N LEU A 12 -7.88 -18.85 -23.03
CA LEU A 12 -8.03 -17.41 -22.82
C LEU A 12 -8.72 -17.10 -21.49
N CYS A 13 -9.79 -17.81 -21.13
CA CYS A 13 -10.47 -17.64 -19.84
C CYS A 13 -9.55 -17.95 -18.65
N ALA A 14 -8.79 -19.04 -18.72
CA ALA A 14 -7.80 -19.40 -17.69
C ALA A 14 -6.69 -18.33 -17.56
N PHE A 15 -6.22 -17.78 -18.69
CA PHE A 15 -5.22 -16.71 -18.70
C PHE A 15 -5.73 -15.42 -18.06
N VAL A 16 -6.95 -14.99 -18.41
CA VAL A 16 -7.58 -13.80 -17.83
C VAL A 16 -7.81 -13.98 -16.32
N GLY A 17 -8.27 -15.15 -15.88
CA GLY A 17 -8.43 -15.46 -14.47
C GLY A 17 -7.11 -15.40 -13.68
N CYS A 18 -6.03 -15.93 -14.25
CA CYS A 18 -4.70 -15.84 -13.64
C CYS A 18 -4.22 -14.38 -13.54
N MET A 19 -4.42 -13.58 -14.59
CA MET A 19 -4.07 -12.15 -14.59
C MET A 19 -4.85 -11.36 -13.53
N ALA A 20 -6.15 -11.62 -13.38
CA ALA A 20 -6.95 -11.01 -12.33
C ALA A 20 -6.43 -11.38 -10.92
N GLY A 21 -6.09 -12.66 -10.70
CA GLY A 21 -5.48 -13.11 -9.44
C GLY A 21 -4.13 -12.43 -9.15
N LEU A 22 -3.30 -12.22 -10.17
CA LEU A 22 -2.03 -11.50 -10.05
C LEU A 22 -2.21 -10.01 -9.71
N LEU A 23 -3.21 -9.33 -10.27
CA LEU A 23 -3.51 -7.94 -9.93
C LEU A 23 -3.94 -7.79 -8.47
N CYS A 24 -4.82 -8.67 -7.99
CA CYS A 24 -5.22 -8.70 -6.58
C CYS A 24 -4.02 -8.95 -5.65
N ALA A 25 -3.16 -9.89 -6.02
CA ALA A 25 -1.92 -10.17 -5.29
C ALA A 25 -0.96 -8.95 -5.27
N ARG A 26 -0.84 -8.22 -6.38
CA ARG A 26 -0.02 -7.00 -6.46
C ARG A 26 -0.52 -5.91 -5.54
N ARG A 27 -1.83 -5.61 -5.56
CA ARG A 27 -2.44 -4.56 -4.71
C ARG A 27 -2.16 -4.80 -3.22
N ILE A 28 -2.20 -6.06 -2.82
CA ILE A 28 -1.92 -6.49 -1.45
C ILE A 28 -0.44 -6.29 -1.09
N CYS A 29 0.49 -6.59 -2.01
CA CYS A 29 1.91 -6.31 -1.84
C CYS A 29 2.24 -4.81 -1.82
N GLU A 30 1.55 -4.00 -2.63
CA GLU A 30 1.69 -2.54 -2.64
C GLU A 30 1.30 -1.95 -1.29
N LYS A 31 0.19 -2.43 -0.71
CA LYS A 31 -0.26 -2.01 0.61
C LYS A 31 0.70 -2.41 1.72
N GLU A 32 1.27 -3.61 1.67
CA GLU A 32 2.33 -4.01 2.62
C GLU A 32 3.57 -3.11 2.51
N ASN A 33 4.03 -2.86 1.28
CA ASN A 33 5.18 -1.97 1.05
C ASN A 33 4.88 -0.54 1.52
N TYR A 34 3.65 -0.07 1.37
CA TYR A 34 3.23 1.24 1.84
C TYR A 34 3.40 1.40 3.36
N TYR A 35 2.85 0.49 4.18
CA TYR A 35 3.01 0.57 5.64
C TYR A 35 4.47 0.41 6.08
N LYS A 36 5.24 -0.42 5.36
CA LYS A 36 6.68 -0.55 5.59
C LYS A 36 7.44 0.75 5.32
N GLU A 37 7.09 1.46 4.26
CA GLU A 37 7.72 2.75 3.95
C GLU A 37 7.24 3.85 4.91
N LEU A 38 5.99 3.78 5.39
CA LEU A 38 5.44 4.71 6.37
C LEU A 38 6.13 4.57 7.74
N SER A 39 6.40 3.35 8.21
CA SER A 39 7.16 3.15 9.46
C SER A 39 8.63 3.58 9.35
N LYS A 40 9.24 3.39 8.17
CA LYS A 40 10.58 3.93 7.86
C LYS A 40 10.57 5.46 7.84
N PHE A 41 9.53 6.07 7.27
CA PHE A 41 9.37 7.52 7.29
C PHE A 41 9.33 8.05 8.73
N CYS A 42 8.54 7.44 9.62
CA CYS A 42 8.53 7.84 11.03
C CYS A 42 9.92 7.76 11.70
N SER A 43 10.69 6.72 11.36
CA SER A 43 12.06 6.56 11.87
C SER A 43 13.00 7.64 11.32
N HIS A 44 12.89 7.94 10.03
CA HIS A 44 13.64 9.03 9.39
C HIS A 44 13.26 10.39 9.98
N PHE A 45 11.97 10.63 10.17
CA PHE A 45 11.43 11.86 10.74
C PHE A 45 11.99 12.11 12.13
N LYS A 46 11.97 11.10 13.02
CA LYS A 46 12.59 11.20 14.34
C LYS A 46 14.07 11.54 14.22
N SER A 47 14.82 10.90 13.33
CA SER A 47 16.25 11.19 13.15
C SER A 47 16.53 12.60 12.62
N CYS A 48 15.66 13.16 11.78
CA CYS A 48 15.87 14.51 11.27
C CYS A 48 15.43 15.59 12.26
N VAL A 49 14.28 15.40 12.92
CA VAL A 49 13.77 16.38 13.88
C VAL A 49 14.60 16.38 15.15
N ALA A 50 14.87 15.23 15.75
CA ALA A 50 15.58 15.15 17.04
C ALA A 50 17.07 15.54 16.97
N PHE A 51 17.70 15.49 15.79
CA PHE A 51 19.15 15.73 15.67
C PHE A 51 19.53 16.91 14.79
N ARG A 52 18.69 17.27 13.79
CA ARG A 52 19.04 18.30 12.80
C ARG A 52 18.18 19.55 12.89
N ASN A 53 17.07 19.53 13.65
CA ASN A 53 16.08 20.61 13.65
C ASN A 53 15.66 21.01 12.23
N ASP A 54 15.61 20.03 11.32
CA ASP A 54 15.26 20.26 9.93
C ASP A 54 13.78 20.68 9.83
N GLU A 55 13.47 21.66 8.99
CA GLU A 55 12.09 21.97 8.63
C GLU A 55 11.41 20.73 8.02
N ILE A 56 10.12 20.55 8.33
CA ILE A 56 9.36 19.36 7.92
C ILE A 56 9.36 19.15 6.42
N ALA A 57 9.34 20.23 5.62
CA ALA A 57 9.46 20.14 4.18
C ALA A 57 10.79 19.49 3.74
N ASN A 58 11.90 19.81 4.41
CA ASN A 58 13.21 19.22 4.13
C ASN A 58 13.28 17.76 4.58
N VAL A 59 12.65 17.42 5.70
CA VAL A 59 12.54 16.02 6.17
C VAL A 59 11.75 15.18 5.17
N ILE A 60 10.63 15.70 4.67
CA ILE A 60 9.78 15.00 3.70
C ILE A 60 10.51 14.84 2.35
N ASN A 61 11.10 15.92 1.83
CA ASN A 61 11.83 15.90 0.56
C ASN A 61 13.10 15.05 0.60
N GLY A 62 13.73 14.94 1.78
CA GLY A 62 14.93 14.12 2.01
C GLY A 62 14.65 12.62 2.14
N PHE A 63 13.40 12.20 2.29
CA PHE A 63 13.05 10.80 2.48
C PHE A 63 13.00 10.03 1.15
N PRO A 64 13.84 8.99 0.95
CA PRO A 64 13.81 8.17 -0.26
C PRO A 64 12.62 7.20 -0.23
N CYS A 65 11.43 7.68 -0.57
CA CYS A 65 10.20 6.90 -0.57
C CYS A 65 10.07 6.02 -1.83
N ARG A 66 9.86 4.71 -1.64
CA ARG A 66 9.60 3.77 -2.75
C ARG A 66 8.12 3.61 -3.09
N SER A 67 7.24 3.94 -2.16
CA SER A 67 5.79 3.83 -2.37
C SER A 67 5.28 5.05 -3.12
N THR A 68 4.68 4.83 -4.29
CA THR A 68 4.14 5.90 -5.14
C THR A 68 3.03 6.69 -4.44
N LEU A 69 2.13 5.99 -3.76
CA LEU A 69 1.04 6.59 -3.00
C LEU A 69 1.58 7.45 -1.86
N LEU A 70 2.47 6.90 -1.03
CA LEU A 70 3.04 7.66 0.10
C LEU A 70 3.82 8.89 -0.39
N LYS A 71 4.56 8.76 -1.50
CA LYS A 71 5.26 9.88 -2.11
C LYS A 71 4.29 10.99 -2.55
N SER A 72 3.15 10.63 -3.15
CA SER A 72 2.13 11.61 -3.57
C SER A 72 1.51 12.32 -2.36
N GLN A 73 1.16 11.58 -1.30
CA GLN A 73 0.55 12.13 -0.09
C GLN A 73 1.51 13.03 0.69
N LEU A 74 2.78 12.63 0.78
CA LEU A 74 3.84 13.46 1.37
C LEU A 74 4.06 14.75 0.57
N TYR A 75 4.08 14.67 -0.77
CA TYR A 75 4.17 15.84 -1.63
C TYR A 75 2.97 16.77 -1.47
N ALA A 76 1.76 16.22 -1.36
CA ALA A 76 0.55 16.98 -1.13
C ALA A 76 0.61 17.74 0.20
N LYS A 77 1.13 17.10 1.26
CA LYS A 77 1.36 17.75 2.56
C LYS A 77 2.34 18.90 2.47
N VAL A 78 3.46 18.75 1.75
CA VAL A 78 4.47 19.81 1.60
C VAL A 78 3.90 21.02 0.84
N ASN A 79 3.10 20.78 -0.19
CA ASN A 79 2.55 21.84 -1.04
C ASN A 79 1.16 22.34 -0.59
N ALA A 80 0.66 21.86 0.56
CA ALA A 80 -0.67 22.17 1.08
C ALA A 80 -1.80 22.01 0.04
N THR A 81 -1.70 21.00 -0.82
CA THR A 81 -2.74 20.72 -1.82
C THR A 81 -3.86 19.90 -1.18
N ASN A 82 -5.12 20.20 -1.53
CA ASN A 82 -6.30 19.49 -1.02
C ASN A 82 -6.44 18.05 -1.57
N GLU A 83 -5.62 17.65 -2.53
CA GLU A 83 -5.67 16.34 -3.17
C GLU A 83 -4.70 15.37 -2.48
N CYS A 84 -5.19 14.68 -1.44
CA CYS A 84 -4.51 13.53 -0.86
C CYS A 84 -5.17 12.27 -1.45
N ASP A 85 -4.43 11.53 -2.29
CA ASP A 85 -4.97 10.34 -2.95
C ASP A 85 -5.21 9.23 -1.92
N GLN A 86 -6.39 8.61 -1.96
CA GLN A 86 -6.74 7.45 -1.14
C GLN A 86 -6.08 6.16 -1.67
N GLY A 87 -5.88 6.05 -2.98
CA GLY A 87 -5.26 4.89 -3.62
C GLY A 87 -5.93 3.55 -3.27
N PHE A 88 -5.13 2.62 -2.73
CA PHE A 88 -5.60 1.28 -2.34
C PHE A 88 -6.03 1.16 -0.87
N LEU A 89 -5.95 2.25 -0.09
CA LEU A 89 -6.37 2.26 1.32
C LEU A 89 -7.89 2.23 1.43
N ASN A 90 -8.40 1.54 2.44
CA ASN A 90 -9.82 1.68 2.78
C ASN A 90 -10.05 3.03 3.50
N THR A 91 -11.31 3.40 3.73
CA THR A 91 -11.66 4.71 4.31
C THR A 91 -11.09 4.93 5.71
N GLU A 92 -11.08 3.89 6.54
CA GLU A 92 -10.55 3.95 7.92
C GLU A 92 -9.02 4.08 7.94
N GLU A 93 -8.34 3.32 7.09
CA GLU A 93 -6.89 3.38 6.94
C GLU A 93 -6.46 4.74 6.38
N TYR A 94 -7.22 5.26 5.42
CA TYR A 94 -6.98 6.57 4.85
C TYR A 94 -7.19 7.66 5.90
N SER A 95 -8.23 7.59 6.73
CA SER A 95 -8.44 8.60 7.78
C SER A 95 -7.28 8.61 8.78
N VAL A 96 -6.81 7.43 9.23
CA VAL A 96 -5.65 7.33 10.14
C VAL A 96 -4.40 7.94 9.53
N VAL A 97 -4.11 7.65 8.25
CA VAL A 97 -2.96 8.23 7.53
C VAL A 97 -3.13 9.74 7.35
N SER A 98 -4.32 10.18 6.96
CA SER A 98 -4.63 11.59 6.75
C SER A 98 -4.47 12.38 8.05
N ASP A 99 -4.96 11.86 9.16
CA ASP A 99 -4.82 12.46 10.49
C ASP A 99 -3.36 12.53 10.91
N PHE A 100 -2.60 11.45 10.70
CA PHE A 100 -1.15 11.44 10.93
C PHE A 100 -0.44 12.53 10.12
N LEU A 101 -0.67 12.59 8.80
CA LEU A 101 -0.07 13.60 7.93
C LEU A 101 -0.50 15.01 8.32
N TYR A 102 -1.76 15.20 8.70
CA TYR A 102 -2.29 16.48 9.15
C TYR A 102 -1.58 16.96 10.42
N ASN A 103 -1.34 16.06 11.38
CA ASN A 103 -0.69 16.36 12.65
C ASN A 103 0.82 16.63 12.55
N LEU A 104 1.49 16.26 11.45
CA LEU A 104 2.89 16.61 11.22
C LEU A 104 3.10 18.13 11.25
N GLY A 105 3.86 18.60 12.23
CA GLY A 105 4.28 20.00 12.40
C GLY A 105 3.36 20.87 13.23
N ARG A 106 2.40 20.26 13.93
CA ARG A 106 1.44 21.01 14.77
C ARG A 106 1.78 20.98 16.25
N PHE A 107 2.71 20.11 16.65
CA PHE A 107 3.15 19.97 18.02
C PHE A 107 4.57 20.52 18.20
N ASP A 108 4.96 20.75 19.46
CA ASP A 108 6.36 20.97 19.80
C ASP A 108 7.21 19.74 19.49
N GLU A 109 8.53 19.91 19.42
CA GLU A 109 9.46 18.88 18.95
C GLU A 109 9.30 17.54 19.69
N GLN A 110 9.20 17.57 21.02
CA GLN A 110 9.15 16.36 21.83
C GLN A 110 7.80 15.66 21.69
N THR A 111 6.70 16.41 21.78
CA THR A 111 5.35 15.87 21.55
C THR A 111 5.19 15.32 20.13
N GLN A 112 5.79 15.98 19.12
CA GLN A 112 5.77 15.53 17.73
C GLN A 112 6.52 14.21 17.55
N ILE A 113 7.68 14.04 18.19
CA ILE A 113 8.44 12.79 18.14
C ILE A 113 7.65 11.66 18.81
N GLU A 114 7.03 11.92 19.97
CA GLU A 114 6.22 10.93 20.68
C GLU A 114 5.00 10.50 19.85
N ASP A 115 4.28 11.45 19.24
CA ASP A 115 3.15 11.16 18.36
C ASP A 115 3.57 10.36 17.11
N VAL A 116 4.68 10.74 16.47
CA VAL A 116 5.21 10.03 15.30
C VAL A 116 5.64 8.61 15.66
N MET A 117 6.24 8.40 16.83
CA MET A 117 6.65 7.08 17.30
C MET A 117 5.46 6.21 17.70
N ARG A 118 4.41 6.78 18.30
CA ARG A 118 3.16 6.06 18.56
C ARG A 118 2.51 5.59 17.26
N ASN A 119 2.42 6.49 16.27
CA ASN A 119 1.88 6.14 14.95
C ASN A 119 2.78 5.10 14.23
N LYS A 120 4.10 5.17 14.42
CA LYS A 120 5.03 4.16 13.90
C LYS A 120 4.68 2.75 14.38
N GLU A 121 4.39 2.57 15.66
CA GLU A 121 4.02 1.26 16.22
C GLU A 121 2.76 0.71 15.54
N ILE A 122 1.73 1.56 15.38
CA ILE A 122 0.50 1.22 14.66
C ILE A 122 0.81 0.80 13.21
N PHE A 123 1.67 1.55 12.51
CA PHE A 123 2.05 1.23 11.12
C PHE A 123 2.90 -0.05 11.02
N GLU A 124 3.77 -0.31 11.99
CA GLU A 124 4.54 -1.55 12.06
C GLU A 124 3.66 -2.77 12.33
N ASP A 125 2.67 -2.65 13.21
CA ASP A 125 1.74 -3.73 13.50
C ASP A 125 0.82 -4.02 12.31
N ASN A 126 0.35 -2.97 11.62
CA ASN A 126 -0.35 -3.11 10.34
C ASN A 126 0.52 -3.79 9.28
N TYR A 127 1.79 -3.40 9.17
CA TYR A 127 2.74 -4.05 8.27
C TYR A 127 2.96 -5.53 8.62
N LYS A 128 3.18 -5.88 9.89
CA LYS A 128 3.35 -7.28 10.34
C LYS A 128 2.10 -8.10 10.04
N SER A 129 0.92 -7.59 10.39
CA SER A 129 -0.36 -8.25 10.12
C SER A 129 -0.59 -8.49 8.62
N LEU A 130 -0.29 -7.48 7.79
CA LEU A 130 -0.38 -7.62 6.33
C LEU A 130 0.64 -8.61 5.79
N LYS A 131 1.90 -8.56 6.24
CA LYS A 131 2.94 -9.49 5.80
C LYS A 131 2.57 -10.94 6.09
N GLU A 132 2.03 -11.23 7.28
CA GLU A 132 1.55 -12.56 7.64
C GLU A 132 0.37 -13.00 6.78
N LYS A 133 -0.63 -12.13 6.62
CA LYS A 133 -1.78 -12.38 5.73
C LYS A 133 -1.33 -12.59 4.28
N ASN A 134 -0.33 -11.86 3.82
CA ASN A 134 0.15 -11.89 2.45
C ASN A 134 0.89 -13.18 2.12
N ALA A 135 1.69 -13.69 3.07
CA ALA A 135 2.37 -14.98 2.91
C ALA A 135 1.38 -16.11 2.57
N VAL A 136 0.19 -16.08 3.15
CA VAL A 136 -0.86 -17.09 2.92
C VAL A 136 -1.77 -16.71 1.74
N LYS A 137 -2.25 -15.47 1.68
CA LYS A 137 -3.26 -15.04 0.71
C LYS A 137 -2.72 -14.86 -0.70
N ARG A 138 -1.44 -14.47 -0.87
CA ARG A 138 -0.85 -14.23 -2.19
C ARG A 138 -0.89 -15.48 -3.10
N PRO A 139 -0.41 -16.66 -2.69
CA PRO A 139 -0.54 -17.87 -3.51
C PRO A 139 -2.01 -18.29 -3.64
N MET A 140 -2.85 -18.02 -2.63
CA MET A 140 -4.27 -18.34 -2.65
C MET A 140 -5.03 -17.55 -3.73
N TYR A 141 -4.81 -16.24 -3.87
CA TYR A 141 -5.46 -15.41 -4.90
C TYR A 141 -5.07 -15.81 -6.32
N ILE A 142 -3.81 -16.18 -6.55
CA ILE A 142 -3.36 -16.67 -7.86
C ILE A 142 -4.03 -18.00 -8.18
N LYS A 143 -4.07 -18.93 -7.21
CA LYS A 143 -4.75 -20.22 -7.37
C LYS A 143 -6.25 -20.07 -7.61
N LEU A 144 -6.93 -19.21 -6.85
CA LEU A 144 -8.35 -18.90 -7.01
C LEU A 144 -8.64 -18.28 -8.38
N GLY A 145 -7.81 -17.32 -8.83
CA GLY A 145 -7.96 -16.70 -10.15
C GLY A 145 -7.85 -17.72 -11.28
N LEU A 146 -6.87 -18.63 -11.20
CA LEU A 146 -6.71 -19.71 -12.17
C LEU A 146 -7.90 -20.67 -12.16
N LEU A 147 -8.33 -21.12 -10.97
CA LEU A 147 -9.47 -22.03 -10.82
C LEU A 147 -10.77 -21.41 -11.34
N PHE A 148 -10.98 -20.13 -11.07
CA PHE A 148 -12.15 -19.39 -11.56
C PHE A 148 -12.12 -19.25 -13.08
N GLY A 149 -10.97 -18.88 -13.67
CA GLY A 149 -10.81 -18.80 -15.12
C GLY A 149 -11.02 -20.15 -15.81
N ALA A 150 -10.53 -21.24 -15.21
CA ALA A 150 -10.76 -22.60 -15.70
C ALA A 150 -12.23 -23.01 -15.61
N LEU A 151 -12.90 -22.72 -14.48
CA LEU A 151 -14.33 -23.02 -14.31
C LEU A 151 -15.20 -22.30 -15.35
N VAL A 152 -14.95 -21.00 -15.55
CA VAL A 152 -15.65 -20.22 -16.59
C VAL A 152 -15.34 -20.81 -17.97
N GLY A 153 -14.09 -21.17 -18.23
CA GLY A 153 -13.69 -21.83 -19.48
C GLY A 153 -14.46 -23.12 -19.75
N VAL A 154 -14.65 -23.98 -18.74
CA VAL A 154 -15.44 -25.21 -18.86
C VAL A 154 -16.92 -24.90 -19.11
N LEU A 155 -17.50 -23.91 -18.42
CA LEU A 155 -18.90 -23.52 -18.61
C LEU A 155 -19.17 -22.93 -20.00
N THR A 156 -18.15 -22.33 -20.62
CA THR A 156 -18.24 -21.76 -21.98
C THR A 156 -17.91 -22.74 -23.10
N MET A 157 -17.39 -23.94 -22.78
CA MET A 157 -17.13 -25.02 -23.76
C MET A 157 -18.44 -25.69 -24.20
#